data_AF-A0A2W6BMC2-F1
#
_entry.id   AF-A0A2W6BMC2-F1
#
_cell.length_a   1.000
_cell.length_b   1.000
_cell.length_c   1.000
_cell.angle_alpha   90.00
_cell.angle_beta   90.00
_cell.angle_gamma   90.00
#
_symmetry.space_group_name_H-M   'P 1'
#
loop_
_entity.id
_entity.type
_entity.pdbx_description
1 polymer ?
#
loop_
_entity_poly.entity_id
_entity_poly.type
_entity_poly.pdbx_seq_one_letter_code
_entity_poly.pdbx_strand_id
1 'polypeptide(L)'
;MVHKPSWFTDGRVFVSYAPTVGINKDGAELYVIDSATGTRTDRIDDKLQEDVETLVSGGTTDTSSWVDYDNLTDRLVAVPAYFDKRPLSEFDELMSLPGMSEFGSATLGELISDGRLTYSTGHGSPSADFRTGHIPYIKVSDIRAGQLNINPTNRVPRVVAERFWRGESSQLNAYDLLSPIRTSKNIGDFAVLMPGQEQVVLTKEILVLRATHLANFDTFYLLWALTLKAVRRQWSRIVFMQTNREDVGARFKEIRLPIPPSRQVGEEYSRAFREYYLGTQELRDRFLTYLAIDNKHHVFMSTVSEQDLDGEDVLLSEEFDDE
;
A
#
# COMPACT_ATOMS: atom_id res chain seq x y z
N MET A 1 14.95 -38.05 -27.17
CA MET A 1 14.29 -36.78 -27.55
C MET A 1 13.22 -36.53 -26.51
N VAL A 2 13.21 -35.37 -25.85
CA VAL A 2 12.18 -35.05 -24.85
C VAL A 2 10.86 -34.86 -25.60
N HIS A 3 9.80 -35.54 -25.16
CA HIS A 3 8.48 -35.40 -25.75
C HIS A 3 8.00 -33.95 -25.59
N LYS A 4 7.65 -33.30 -26.71
CA LYS A 4 7.05 -31.96 -26.75
C LYS A 4 5.55 -32.12 -27.05
N PRO A 5 4.65 -31.65 -26.17
CA PRO A 5 3.22 -31.67 -26.46
C PRO A 5 2.87 -30.82 -27.70
N SER A 6 1.72 -31.06 -28.32
CA SER A 6 1.31 -30.39 -29.56
C SER A 6 1.22 -28.86 -29.46
N TRP A 7 0.93 -28.35 -28.25
CA TRP A 7 0.86 -26.92 -27.95
C TRP A 7 2.24 -26.31 -27.61
N PHE A 8 3.29 -27.12 -27.50
CA PHE A 8 4.63 -26.63 -27.17
C PHE A 8 5.13 -25.67 -28.25
N THR A 9 5.67 -24.54 -27.83
CA THR A 9 6.19 -23.50 -28.72
C THR A 9 7.61 -23.14 -28.30
N ASP A 10 8.58 -23.35 -29.19
CA ASP A 10 9.98 -22.99 -28.92
C ASP A 10 10.14 -21.49 -28.65
N GLY A 11 10.92 -21.15 -27.62
CA GLY A 11 11.21 -19.77 -27.22
C GLY A 11 10.05 -19.02 -26.54
N ARG A 12 8.92 -19.66 -26.29
CA ARG A 12 7.76 -19.05 -25.60
C ARG A 12 7.27 -19.91 -24.45
N VAL A 13 6.72 -19.25 -23.44
CA VAL A 13 6.12 -19.87 -22.27
C VAL A 13 4.66 -19.46 -22.20
N PHE A 14 3.78 -20.44 -22.01
CA PHE A 14 2.39 -20.17 -21.72
C PHE A 14 2.25 -19.89 -20.23
N VAL A 15 1.69 -18.72 -19.89
CA VAL A 15 1.49 -18.28 -18.51
C VAL A 15 0.00 -18.15 -18.28
N SER A 16 -0.53 -18.96 -17.36
CA SER A 16 -1.87 -18.77 -16.78
C SER A 16 -1.74 -17.99 -15.48
N TYR A 17 -2.46 -16.87 -15.39
CA TYR A 17 -2.65 -16.06 -14.18
C TYR A 17 -4.12 -16.12 -13.75
N ALA A 18 -4.73 -17.29 -13.91
CA ALA A 18 -6.07 -17.60 -13.44
C ALA A 18 -6.21 -17.31 -11.93
N PRO A 19 -7.28 -16.60 -11.50
CA PRO A 19 -7.50 -16.29 -10.09
C PRO A 19 -8.02 -17.48 -9.28
N THR A 20 -8.50 -18.54 -9.94
CA THR A 20 -9.17 -19.68 -9.32
C THR A 20 -8.73 -21.00 -9.97
N VAL A 21 -8.73 -22.06 -9.17
CA VAL A 21 -8.26 -23.42 -9.53
C VAL A 21 -9.26 -24.51 -9.11
N GLY A 22 -10.54 -24.15 -8.97
CA GLY A 22 -11.61 -25.08 -8.63
C GLY A 22 -11.67 -25.53 -7.16
N ILE A 23 -10.68 -25.17 -6.33
CA ILE A 23 -10.63 -25.55 -4.91
C ILE A 23 -10.29 -24.36 -4.00
N ASN A 24 -10.75 -24.42 -2.76
CA ASN A 24 -10.42 -23.45 -1.71
C ASN A 24 -9.18 -23.88 -0.91
N LYS A 25 -8.79 -23.06 0.08
CA LYS A 25 -7.62 -23.29 0.94
C LYS A 25 -7.65 -24.61 1.75
N ASP A 26 -8.84 -25.17 1.94
CA ASP A 26 -9.07 -26.41 2.70
C ASP A 26 -9.18 -27.63 1.76
N GLY A 27 -9.01 -27.43 0.44
CA GLY A 27 -9.10 -28.48 -0.58
C GLY A 27 -10.53 -28.84 -1.00
N ALA A 28 -11.54 -28.12 -0.51
CA ALA A 28 -12.93 -28.31 -0.93
C ALA A 28 -13.23 -27.55 -2.22
N GLU A 29 -14.18 -28.06 -3.00
CA GLU A 29 -14.62 -27.42 -4.25
C GLU A 29 -15.03 -25.97 -4.03
N LEU A 30 -14.52 -25.11 -4.91
CA LEU A 30 -14.88 -23.70 -5.00
C LEU A 30 -15.94 -23.55 -6.08
N TYR A 31 -17.11 -23.05 -5.70
CA TYR A 31 -18.22 -22.82 -6.62
C TYR A 31 -18.37 -21.34 -6.94
N VAL A 32 -18.78 -21.03 -8.18
CA VAL A 32 -19.10 -19.67 -8.59
C VAL A 32 -20.27 -19.16 -7.73
N ILE A 33 -20.15 -17.95 -7.22
CA ILE A 33 -21.21 -17.27 -6.45
C ILE A 33 -22.07 -16.46 -7.41
N ASP A 34 -23.39 -16.65 -7.35
CA ASP A 34 -24.33 -15.76 -8.02
C ASP A 34 -24.38 -14.43 -7.27
N SER A 35 -23.93 -13.35 -7.92
CA SER A 35 -23.88 -12.02 -7.32
C SER A 35 -25.25 -11.43 -6.99
N ALA A 36 -26.33 -11.88 -7.64
CA ALA A 36 -27.68 -11.39 -7.39
C ALA A 36 -28.32 -12.01 -6.15
N THR A 37 -28.04 -13.29 -5.90
CA THR A 37 -28.65 -14.07 -4.79
C THR A 37 -27.70 -14.29 -3.63
N GLY A 38 -26.38 -14.17 -3.85
CA GLY A 38 -25.35 -14.49 -2.87
C GLY A 38 -25.15 -15.99 -2.63
N THR A 39 -25.80 -16.85 -3.42
CA THR A 39 -25.73 -18.30 -3.25
C THR A 39 -24.68 -18.94 -4.17
N ARG A 40 -24.15 -20.09 -3.75
CA ARG A 40 -23.31 -20.93 -4.62
C ARG A 40 -24.13 -21.46 -5.78
N THR A 41 -23.59 -21.36 -6.97
CA THR A 41 -24.09 -22.09 -8.15
C THR A 41 -23.62 -23.55 -8.11
N ASP A 42 -24.04 -24.34 -9.09
CA ASP A 42 -23.58 -25.71 -9.35
C ASP A 42 -22.29 -25.76 -10.19
N ARG A 43 -21.77 -24.61 -10.62
CA ARG A 43 -20.56 -24.52 -11.45
C ARG A 43 -19.32 -24.32 -10.58
N ILE A 44 -18.33 -25.19 -10.78
CA ILE A 44 -16.99 -25.05 -10.19
C ILE A 44 -16.31 -23.80 -10.76
N ASP A 45 -15.70 -23.00 -9.88
CA ASP A 45 -14.91 -21.83 -10.26
C ASP A 45 -13.46 -22.24 -10.52
N ASP A 46 -13.19 -22.70 -11.74
CA ASP A 46 -11.87 -23.15 -12.19
C ASP A 46 -11.43 -22.43 -13.47
N LYS A 47 -10.90 -21.22 -13.32
CA LYS A 47 -10.32 -20.47 -14.44
C LYS A 47 -9.04 -21.08 -14.98
N LEU A 48 -8.30 -21.82 -14.15
CA LEU A 48 -7.09 -22.51 -14.61
C LEU A 48 -7.45 -23.64 -15.59
N GLN A 49 -8.52 -24.39 -15.35
CA GLN A 49 -9.02 -25.38 -16.29
C GLN A 49 -9.36 -24.75 -17.64
N GLU A 50 -10.10 -23.63 -17.64
CA GLU A 50 -10.44 -22.89 -18.87
C GLU A 50 -9.17 -22.48 -19.66
N ASP A 51 -8.14 -22.01 -18.96
CA ASP A 51 -6.85 -21.64 -19.56
C ASP A 51 -6.13 -22.85 -20.19
N VAL A 52 -6.13 -24.00 -19.53
CA VAL A 52 -5.47 -25.23 -20.00
C VAL A 52 -6.20 -25.84 -21.20
N GLU A 53 -7.52 -25.88 -21.18
CA GLU A 53 -8.33 -26.35 -22.31
C GLU A 53 -8.11 -25.45 -23.55
N THR A 54 -8.01 -24.14 -23.31
CA THR A 54 -7.73 -23.16 -24.36
C THR A 54 -6.30 -23.29 -24.90
N LEU A 55 -5.31 -23.57 -24.04
CA LEU A 55 -3.94 -23.88 -24.46
C LEU A 55 -3.90 -25.10 -25.40
N VAL A 56 -4.58 -26.19 -25.02
CA VAL A 56 -4.59 -27.44 -25.81
C VAL A 56 -5.25 -27.24 -27.17
N SER A 57 -6.27 -26.36 -27.25
CA SER A 57 -6.93 -25.99 -28.50
C SER A 57 -6.20 -24.89 -29.31
N GLY A 58 -5.07 -24.38 -28.81
CA GLY A 58 -4.20 -23.43 -29.52
C GLY A 58 -4.55 -21.94 -29.34
N GLY A 59 -5.30 -21.59 -28.30
CA GLY A 59 -5.72 -20.22 -28.01
C GLY A 59 -5.14 -19.62 -26.72
N THR A 60 -5.73 -18.50 -26.31
CA THR A 60 -5.55 -17.86 -24.99
C THR A 60 -6.90 -17.36 -24.48
N THR A 61 -7.03 -17.23 -23.17
CA THR A 61 -8.17 -16.60 -22.47
C THR A 61 -7.79 -15.17 -22.05
N ASP A 62 -8.65 -14.49 -21.28
CA ASP A 62 -8.29 -13.21 -20.65
C ASP A 62 -7.33 -13.39 -19.46
N THR A 63 -7.25 -14.60 -18.90
CA THR A 63 -6.36 -15.00 -17.80
C THR A 63 -5.09 -15.75 -18.23
N SER A 64 -4.82 -15.84 -19.53
CA SER A 64 -3.61 -16.51 -20.03
C SER A 64 -2.98 -15.80 -21.21
N SER A 65 -1.66 -15.99 -21.36
CA SER A 65 -0.93 -15.44 -22.51
C SER A 65 0.35 -16.20 -22.81
N TRP A 66 0.83 -16.05 -24.04
CA TRP A 66 2.19 -16.44 -24.41
C TRP A 66 3.17 -15.30 -24.10
N VAL A 67 4.25 -15.65 -23.42
CA VAL A 67 5.34 -14.74 -23.06
C VAL A 67 6.63 -15.25 -23.70
N ASP A 68 7.37 -14.37 -24.36
CA ASP A 68 8.69 -14.72 -24.88
C ASP A 68 9.62 -15.08 -23.73
N TYR A 69 10.38 -16.17 -23.90
CA TYR A 69 11.26 -16.67 -22.85
C TYR A 69 12.27 -15.61 -22.37
N ASP A 70 12.75 -14.77 -23.27
CA ASP A 70 13.69 -13.68 -22.95
C ASP A 70 13.10 -12.60 -22.05
N ASN A 71 11.76 -12.48 -21.99
CA ASN A 71 11.06 -11.57 -21.07
C ASN A 71 10.90 -12.17 -19.66
N LEU A 72 11.17 -13.47 -19.50
CA LEU A 72 11.17 -14.13 -18.20
C LEU A 72 12.55 -13.96 -17.54
N THR A 73 12.69 -12.93 -16.71
CA THR A 73 13.88 -12.81 -15.85
C THR A 73 13.80 -13.79 -14.66
N ASP A 74 14.93 -14.18 -14.07
CA ASP A 74 14.97 -15.08 -12.91
C ASP A 74 14.01 -14.68 -11.76
N ARG A 75 13.73 -13.39 -11.62
CA ARG A 75 12.82 -12.85 -10.59
C ARG A 75 11.33 -12.95 -10.94
N LEU A 76 11.00 -13.16 -12.22
CA LEU A 76 9.65 -13.15 -12.76
C LEU A 76 9.19 -14.51 -13.28
N VAL A 77 10.11 -15.44 -13.58
CA VAL A 77 9.84 -16.79 -14.11
C VAL A 77 8.79 -17.57 -13.29
N ALA A 78 8.58 -17.23 -12.02
CA ALA A 78 7.70 -17.95 -11.11
C ALA A 78 6.48 -17.14 -10.59
N VAL A 79 6.14 -15.99 -11.18
CA VAL A 79 5.00 -15.19 -10.70
C VAL A 79 4.02 -14.86 -11.82
N PRO A 80 3.05 -15.74 -12.11
CA PRO A 80 2.13 -15.56 -13.21
C PRO A 80 1.34 -14.25 -13.15
N ALA A 81 0.91 -13.85 -11.96
CA ALA A 81 0.15 -12.61 -11.74
C ALA A 81 0.88 -11.37 -12.27
N TYR A 82 2.21 -11.37 -12.32
CA TYR A 82 3.00 -10.25 -12.86
C TYR A 82 2.72 -9.98 -14.35
N PHE A 83 2.38 -11.04 -15.10
CA PHE A 83 2.12 -10.98 -16.53
C PHE A 83 0.68 -10.59 -16.88
N ASP A 84 -0.19 -10.43 -15.88
CA ASP A 84 -1.56 -9.96 -16.11
C ASP A 84 -1.54 -8.51 -16.63
N LYS A 85 -1.83 -8.32 -17.92
CA LYS A 85 -1.81 -6.99 -18.53
C LYS A 85 -3.10 -6.19 -18.26
N ARG A 86 -4.17 -6.81 -17.76
CA ARG A 86 -5.48 -6.16 -17.60
C ARG A 86 -5.41 -4.90 -16.72
N PRO A 87 -4.70 -4.90 -15.55
CA PRO A 87 -4.56 -3.68 -14.77
C PRO A 87 -3.83 -2.53 -15.50
N LEU A 88 -2.91 -2.85 -16.44
CA LEU A 88 -2.27 -1.82 -17.25
C LEU A 88 -3.21 -1.28 -18.33
N SER A 89 -3.94 -2.17 -19.01
CA SER A 89 -4.94 -1.77 -20.01
C SER A 89 -6.01 -0.88 -19.39
N GLU A 90 -6.49 -1.19 -18.18
CA GLU A 90 -7.46 -0.35 -17.47
C GLU A 90 -6.91 1.04 -17.12
N PHE A 91 -5.61 1.14 -16.87
CA PHE A 91 -4.95 2.43 -16.70
C PHE A 91 -4.87 3.20 -18.02
N ASP A 92 -4.54 2.52 -19.12
CA ASP A 92 -4.50 3.16 -20.45
C ASP A 92 -5.90 3.60 -20.90
N GLU A 93 -6.95 2.84 -20.58
CA GLU A 93 -8.35 3.21 -20.78
C GLU A 93 -8.73 4.46 -19.98
N LEU A 94 -8.35 4.52 -18.69
CA LEU A 94 -8.52 5.71 -17.86
C LEU A 94 -7.85 6.93 -18.50
N MET A 95 -6.61 6.80 -18.96
CA MET A 95 -5.85 7.88 -19.60
C MET A 95 -6.44 8.32 -20.95
N SER A 96 -7.22 7.44 -21.60
CA SER A 96 -7.88 7.74 -22.88
C SER A 96 -9.21 8.49 -22.72
N LEU A 97 -9.70 8.68 -21.49
CA LEU A 97 -10.94 9.43 -21.24
C LEU A 97 -10.76 10.91 -21.60
N PRO A 98 -11.82 11.60 -22.09
CA PRO A 98 -11.74 13.01 -22.46
C PRO A 98 -11.18 13.92 -21.35
N GLY A 99 -11.55 13.65 -20.09
CA GLY A 99 -11.05 14.37 -18.92
C GLY A 99 -9.59 14.08 -18.54
N MET A 100 -8.91 13.16 -19.21
CA MET A 100 -7.48 12.86 -19.00
C MET A 100 -6.62 13.24 -20.21
N SER A 101 -7.19 13.84 -21.25
CA SER A 101 -6.52 14.11 -22.52
C SER A 101 -5.27 15.00 -22.41
N GLU A 102 -5.21 15.89 -21.42
CA GLU A 102 -4.05 16.76 -21.15
C GLU A 102 -3.08 16.19 -20.10
N PHE A 103 -3.39 15.02 -19.52
CA PHE A 103 -2.55 14.41 -18.50
C PHE A 103 -1.42 13.60 -19.14
N GLY A 104 -0.23 13.70 -18.54
CA GLY A 104 0.86 12.77 -18.79
C GLY A 104 0.70 11.48 -17.98
N SER A 105 1.64 10.55 -18.16
CA SER A 105 1.77 9.36 -17.31
C SER A 105 3.21 9.23 -16.85
N ALA A 106 3.41 8.87 -15.58
CA ALA A 106 4.72 8.49 -15.05
C ALA A 106 4.56 7.45 -13.95
N THR A 107 5.57 6.62 -13.78
CA THR A 107 5.67 5.66 -12.69
C THR A 107 6.12 6.34 -11.39
N LEU A 108 5.80 5.74 -10.25
CA LEU A 108 6.36 6.17 -8.96
C LEU A 108 7.90 6.20 -8.99
N GLY A 109 8.53 5.25 -9.68
CA GLY A 109 9.98 5.17 -9.84
C GLY A 109 10.58 6.36 -10.58
N GLU A 110 9.99 6.74 -11.72
CA GLU A 110 10.41 7.93 -12.49
C GLU A 110 10.24 9.19 -11.66
N LEU A 111 9.09 9.36 -11.01
CA LEU A 111 8.84 10.54 -10.16
C LEU A 111 9.80 10.64 -8.98
N ILE A 112 10.22 9.50 -8.40
CA ILE A 112 11.24 9.44 -7.35
C ILE A 112 12.62 9.81 -7.93
N SER A 113 12.98 9.25 -9.08
CA SER A 113 14.26 9.53 -9.74
C SER A 113 14.42 11.01 -10.09
N ASP A 114 13.31 11.65 -10.51
CA ASP A 114 13.27 13.07 -10.85
C ASP A 114 13.15 13.99 -9.62
N GLY A 115 13.13 13.43 -8.40
CA GLY A 115 13.00 14.18 -7.14
C GLY A 115 11.61 14.81 -6.91
N ARG A 116 10.62 14.50 -7.74
CA ARG A 116 9.22 14.96 -7.61
C ARG A 116 8.50 14.24 -6.47
N LEU A 117 8.90 13.01 -6.17
CA LEU A 117 8.49 12.27 -4.99
C LEU A 117 9.71 11.89 -4.13
N THR A 118 9.52 11.84 -2.82
CA THR A 118 10.44 11.18 -1.90
C THR A 118 9.76 9.98 -1.26
N TYR A 119 10.56 8.99 -0.87
CA TYR A 119 10.06 7.83 -0.14
C TYR A 119 11.02 7.41 0.97
N SER A 120 10.47 6.78 2.00
CA SER A 120 11.21 6.05 3.02
C SER A 120 10.42 4.82 3.45
N THR A 121 11.06 3.93 4.20
CA THR A 121 10.39 2.81 4.88
C THR A 121 10.32 3.09 6.37
N GLY A 122 9.42 2.43 7.08
CA GLY A 122 9.34 2.58 8.53
C GLY A 122 10.63 2.21 9.27
N HIS A 123 10.70 2.69 10.51
CA HIS A 123 11.87 2.67 11.39
C HIS A 123 12.28 1.25 11.84
N GLY A 124 11.31 0.41 12.20
CA GLY A 124 11.57 -0.88 12.86
C GLY A 124 10.48 -1.31 13.80
N SER A 125 10.67 -2.48 14.40
CA SER A 125 9.73 -3.08 15.33
C SER A 125 10.36 -3.15 16.72
N PRO A 126 10.00 -2.25 17.65
CA PRO A 126 10.38 -2.39 19.05
C PRO A 126 9.87 -3.70 19.67
N SER A 127 10.63 -4.28 20.61
CA SER A 127 10.18 -5.44 21.40
C SER A 127 8.89 -5.11 22.17
N ALA A 128 8.13 -6.13 22.52
CA ALA A 128 6.93 -5.97 23.35
C ALA A 128 7.26 -5.43 24.75
N ASP A 129 8.45 -5.73 25.28
CA ASP A 129 8.85 -5.37 26.64
C ASP A 129 9.08 -3.86 26.81
N PHE A 130 9.34 -3.15 25.72
CA PHE A 130 9.53 -1.69 25.72
C PHE A 130 8.22 -0.91 25.52
N ARG A 131 7.05 -1.53 25.72
CA ARG A 131 5.75 -0.90 25.44
C ARG A 131 5.17 -0.11 26.63
N THR A 132 6.00 0.74 27.24
CA THR A 132 5.68 1.42 28.51
C THR A 132 5.68 2.96 28.41
N GLY A 133 5.84 3.54 27.22
CA GLY A 133 6.00 4.99 27.07
C GLY A 133 4.84 5.70 26.37
N HIS A 134 5.15 6.86 25.78
CA HIS A 134 4.16 7.77 25.20
C HIS A 134 4.22 7.86 23.67
N ILE A 135 5.33 7.47 23.02
CA ILE A 135 5.49 7.53 21.57
C ILE A 135 4.78 6.35 20.91
N PRO A 136 3.78 6.55 20.03
CA PRO A 136 3.08 5.45 19.40
C PRO A 136 3.98 4.60 18.49
N TYR A 137 3.82 3.29 18.59
CA TYR A 137 4.35 2.33 17.63
C TYR A 137 3.23 1.84 16.71
N ILE A 138 3.41 2.06 15.41
CA ILE A 138 2.43 1.79 14.36
C ILE A 138 2.80 0.52 13.59
N LYS A 139 1.86 -0.41 13.54
CA LYS A 139 1.92 -1.63 12.72
C LYS A 139 1.14 -1.45 11.43
N VAL A 140 1.38 -2.34 10.47
CA VAL A 140 0.58 -2.40 9.22
C VAL A 140 -0.92 -2.55 9.47
N SER A 141 -1.32 -3.18 10.58
CA SER A 141 -2.73 -3.37 10.98
C SER A 141 -3.42 -2.08 11.44
N ASP A 142 -2.64 -1.05 11.75
CA ASP A 142 -3.12 0.22 12.30
C ASP A 142 -3.43 1.23 11.19
N ILE A 143 -3.02 0.92 9.94
CA ILE A 143 -3.41 1.66 8.73
C ILE A 143 -4.78 1.15 8.29
N ARG A 144 -5.83 1.96 8.48
CA ARG A 144 -7.22 1.59 8.15
C ARG A 144 -8.02 2.78 7.66
N ALA A 145 -8.86 2.55 6.66
CA ALA A 145 -9.86 3.52 6.20
C ALA A 145 -9.29 4.94 5.91
N GLY A 146 -8.11 5.01 5.27
CA GLY A 146 -7.48 6.28 4.93
C GLY A 146 -6.80 7.00 6.10
N GLN A 147 -6.79 6.41 7.30
CA GLN A 147 -6.29 7.04 8.52
C GLN A 147 -5.32 6.14 9.29
N LEU A 148 -4.54 6.79 10.15
CA LEU A 148 -3.68 6.15 11.13
C LEU A 148 -4.45 5.92 12.44
N ASN A 149 -4.77 4.67 12.76
CA ASN A 149 -5.45 4.32 14.00
C ASN A 149 -4.42 4.04 15.11
N ILE A 150 -4.13 5.05 15.91
CA ILE A 150 -3.13 4.93 16.98
C ILE A 150 -3.67 4.06 18.12
N ASN A 151 -3.03 2.93 18.36
CA ASN A 151 -3.34 2.06 19.49
C ASN A 151 -2.72 2.61 20.79
N PRO A 152 -3.53 3.00 21.80
CA PRO A 152 -3.00 3.55 23.04
C PRO A 152 -2.17 2.55 23.85
N THR A 153 -2.30 1.24 23.62
CA THR A 153 -1.54 0.20 24.33
C THR A 153 -0.21 -0.17 23.65
N ASN A 154 0.11 0.46 22.52
CA ASN A 154 1.32 0.16 21.76
C ASN A 154 2.18 1.42 21.62
N ARG A 155 2.90 1.77 22.69
CA ARG A 155 3.73 2.97 22.77
C ARG A 155 5.07 2.68 23.41
N VAL A 156 6.12 3.36 22.99
CA VAL A 156 7.48 3.18 23.48
C VAL A 156 8.00 4.44 24.16
N PRO A 157 8.94 4.32 25.11
CA PRO A 157 9.68 5.46 25.66
C PRO A 157 10.38 6.26 24.55
N ARG A 158 10.55 7.57 24.76
CA ARG A 158 11.22 8.46 23.79
C ARG A 158 12.62 7.96 23.45
N VAL A 159 13.40 7.55 24.44
CA VAL A 159 14.76 7.01 24.23
C VAL A 159 14.77 5.77 23.32
N VAL A 160 13.72 4.94 23.37
CA VAL A 160 13.58 3.79 22.45
C VAL A 160 13.22 4.30 21.06
N ALA A 161 12.28 5.23 20.96
CA ALA A 161 11.90 5.83 19.68
C ALA A 161 13.09 6.47 18.95
N GLU A 162 13.89 7.28 19.65
CA GLU A 162 15.07 7.95 19.09
C GLU A 162 16.12 6.98 18.54
N ARG A 163 16.30 5.82 19.19
CA ARG A 163 17.16 4.74 18.67
C ARG A 163 16.63 4.19 17.34
N PHE A 164 15.31 4.01 17.21
CA PHE A 164 14.69 3.54 15.98
C PHE A 164 14.67 4.61 14.89
N TRP A 165 14.45 5.87 15.26
CA TRP A 165 14.50 7.03 14.37
C TRP A 165 15.93 7.34 13.90
N ARG A 166 16.93 6.96 14.70
CA ARG A 166 18.35 7.34 14.53
C ARG A 166 18.55 8.85 14.64
N GLY A 167 17.86 9.45 15.59
CA GLY A 167 17.87 10.90 15.85
C GLY A 167 16.70 11.31 16.72
N GLU A 168 16.52 12.62 16.89
CA GLU A 168 15.52 13.22 17.78
C GLU A 168 14.10 13.24 17.19
N SER A 169 13.92 12.84 15.92
CA SER A 169 12.62 12.87 15.24
C SER A 169 12.42 11.72 14.26
N SER A 170 11.15 11.38 14.03
CA SER A 170 10.72 10.35 13.07
C SER A 170 10.99 10.70 11.60
N GLN A 171 11.37 11.94 11.28
CA GLN A 171 11.48 12.47 9.91
C GLN A 171 10.18 12.42 9.08
N LEU A 172 9.05 12.15 9.74
CA LEU A 172 7.73 12.19 9.13
C LEU A 172 7.18 13.62 9.16
N ASN A 173 6.37 13.95 8.16
CA ASN A 173 5.72 15.25 8.03
C ASN A 173 4.20 15.09 8.00
N ALA A 174 3.51 16.13 8.43
CA ALA A 174 2.09 16.31 8.16
C ALA A 174 1.76 15.99 6.69
N TYR A 175 0.69 15.22 6.54
CA TYR A 175 0.11 14.73 5.30
C TYR A 175 0.94 13.68 4.55
N ASP A 176 2.01 13.12 5.11
CA ASP A 176 2.67 11.96 4.52
C ASP A 176 1.70 10.82 4.23
N LEU A 177 1.90 10.12 3.09
CA LEU A 177 1.10 8.97 2.72
C LEU A 177 1.76 7.69 3.20
N LEU A 178 1.02 6.90 3.98
CA LEU A 178 1.48 5.65 4.55
C LEU A 178 0.78 4.48 3.89
N SER A 179 1.52 3.48 3.42
CA SER A 179 0.94 2.26 2.87
C SER A 179 1.69 1.01 3.34
N PRO A 180 1.00 -0.08 3.72
CA PRO A 180 1.64 -1.37 3.86
C PRO A 180 2.25 -1.81 2.52
N ILE A 181 3.49 -2.32 2.54
CA ILE A 181 4.15 -2.94 1.37
C ILE A 181 4.52 -4.40 1.61
N ARG A 182 4.21 -4.93 2.80
CA ARG A 182 4.44 -6.32 3.18
C ARG A 182 3.47 -6.76 4.29
N THR A 183 3.20 -8.07 4.39
CA THR A 183 2.43 -8.70 5.48
C THR A 183 1.05 -8.08 5.71
N SER A 184 0.35 -7.72 4.63
CA SER A 184 -0.97 -7.09 4.73
C SER A 184 -1.81 -7.36 3.49
N LYS A 185 -3.10 -7.59 3.70
CA LYS A 185 -4.10 -7.63 2.62
C LYS A 185 -4.42 -6.25 2.05
N ASN A 186 -4.05 -5.19 2.78
CA ASN A 186 -4.30 -3.80 2.43
C ASN A 186 -3.08 -3.17 1.71
N ILE A 187 -2.16 -3.98 1.16
CA ILE A 187 -1.01 -3.45 0.43
C ILE A 187 -1.50 -2.58 -0.72
N GLY A 188 -0.99 -1.34 -0.80
CA GLY A 188 -1.39 -0.34 -1.78
C GLY A 188 -2.63 0.49 -1.40
N ASP A 189 -3.22 0.26 -0.22
CA ASP A 189 -4.11 1.25 0.40
C ASP A 189 -3.25 2.29 1.12
N PHE A 190 -3.71 3.54 1.09
CA PHE A 190 -2.99 4.66 1.66
C PHE A 190 -3.77 5.30 2.80
N ALA A 191 -3.05 5.66 3.86
CA ALA A 191 -3.53 6.55 4.91
C ALA A 191 -2.74 7.85 4.91
N VAL A 192 -3.38 8.91 5.39
CA VAL A 192 -2.76 10.22 5.58
C VAL A 192 -2.29 10.35 7.03
N LEU A 193 -1.03 10.72 7.22
CA LEU A 193 -0.50 11.12 8.52
C LEU A 193 -1.00 12.53 8.84
N MET A 194 -1.95 12.68 9.76
CA MET A 194 -2.51 14.00 10.06
C MET A 194 -1.53 14.85 10.88
N PRO A 195 -1.63 16.19 10.83
CA PRO A 195 -0.84 17.05 11.71
C PRO A 195 -0.98 16.68 13.19
N GLY A 196 0.15 16.68 13.91
CA GLY A 196 0.25 16.25 15.30
C GLY A 196 0.43 14.74 15.51
N GLN A 197 0.53 13.96 14.42
CA GLN A 197 0.76 12.51 14.44
C GLN A 197 2.18 12.12 14.01
N GLU A 198 3.06 13.09 13.76
CA GLU A 198 4.37 12.88 13.15
C GLU A 198 5.31 12.08 14.05
N GLN A 199 5.21 12.24 15.37
CA GLN A 199 6.07 11.60 16.35
C GLN A 199 5.63 10.16 16.63
N VAL A 200 5.92 9.26 15.67
CA VAL A 200 5.61 7.83 15.77
C VAL A 200 6.76 6.95 15.31
N VAL A 201 6.83 5.73 15.85
CA VAL A 201 7.68 4.66 15.32
C VAL A 201 6.83 3.83 14.34
N LEU A 202 7.34 3.57 13.14
CA LEU A 202 6.64 2.82 12.10
C LEU A 202 7.35 1.48 11.92
N THR A 203 6.62 0.40 11.74
CA THR A 203 7.22 -0.87 11.32
C THR A 203 7.81 -0.77 9.90
N LYS A 204 8.88 -1.52 9.60
CA LYS A 204 9.63 -1.44 8.32
C LYS A 204 8.77 -1.75 7.09
N GLU A 205 7.67 -2.47 7.29
CA GLU A 205 6.73 -2.88 6.26
C GLU A 205 5.79 -1.74 5.80
N ILE A 206 5.94 -0.53 6.35
CA ILE A 206 5.21 0.66 5.92
C ILE A 206 6.09 1.49 4.99
N LEU A 207 5.57 1.77 3.80
CA LEU A 207 6.08 2.76 2.87
C LEU A 207 5.55 4.14 3.26
N VAL A 208 6.44 5.13 3.29
CA VAL A 208 6.11 6.55 3.38
C VAL A 208 6.35 7.19 2.02
N LEU A 209 5.35 7.87 1.47
CA LEU A 209 5.44 8.63 0.22
C LEU A 209 5.06 10.09 0.44
N ARG A 210 5.81 10.99 -0.19
CA ARG A 210 5.61 12.44 -0.10
C ARG A 210 5.87 13.11 -1.45
N ALA A 211 4.96 14.00 -1.85
CA ALA A 211 5.19 14.90 -2.98
C ALA A 211 6.13 16.04 -2.57
N THR A 212 7.11 16.36 -3.41
CA THR A 212 8.05 17.47 -3.14
C THR A 212 7.58 18.75 -3.82
N HIS A 213 8.26 19.85 -3.55
CA HIS A 213 8.04 21.13 -4.23
C HIS A 213 8.33 21.08 -5.75
N LEU A 214 9.08 20.07 -6.23
CA LEU A 214 9.35 19.87 -7.65
C LEU A 214 8.17 19.22 -8.39
N ALA A 215 7.22 18.62 -7.67
CA ALA A 215 6.01 18.12 -8.27
C ALA A 215 5.05 19.25 -8.65
N ASN A 216 4.46 19.14 -9.83
CA ASN A 216 3.33 19.93 -10.28
C ASN A 216 2.00 19.44 -9.67
N PHE A 217 2.05 18.88 -8.47
CA PHE A 217 0.93 18.43 -7.68
C PHE A 217 1.39 18.32 -6.21
N ASP A 218 0.47 18.12 -5.28
CA ASP A 218 0.80 17.89 -3.88
C ASP A 218 0.31 16.53 -3.39
N THR A 219 0.46 16.30 -2.08
CA THR A 219 0.12 15.01 -1.48
C THR A 219 -1.37 14.67 -1.57
N PHE A 220 -2.28 15.65 -1.61
CA PHE A 220 -3.71 15.36 -1.77
C PHE A 220 -4.01 14.87 -3.19
N TYR A 221 -3.36 15.44 -4.20
CA TYR A 221 -3.42 14.87 -5.55
C TYR A 221 -2.74 13.51 -5.64
N LEU A 222 -1.59 13.32 -5.00
CA LEU A 222 -0.92 12.03 -4.97
C LEU A 222 -1.84 10.95 -4.39
N LEU A 223 -2.53 11.25 -3.30
CA LEU A 223 -3.53 10.37 -2.70
C LEU A 223 -4.71 10.10 -3.63
N TRP A 224 -5.27 11.15 -4.25
CA TRP A 224 -6.33 11.01 -5.25
C TRP A 224 -5.90 10.06 -6.38
N ALA A 225 -4.70 10.27 -6.94
CA ALA A 225 -4.16 9.48 -8.04
C ALA A 225 -3.93 8.02 -7.63
N LEU A 226 -3.34 7.78 -6.45
CA LEU A 226 -3.08 6.44 -5.91
C LEU A 226 -4.35 5.64 -5.60
N THR A 227 -5.48 6.34 -5.36
CA THR A 227 -6.76 5.72 -5.03
C THR A 227 -7.70 5.54 -6.23
N LEU A 228 -7.30 5.99 -7.44
CA LEU A 228 -8.02 5.67 -8.66
C LEU A 228 -8.08 4.16 -8.86
N LYS A 229 -9.25 3.63 -9.22
CA LYS A 229 -9.46 2.17 -9.37
C LYS A 229 -8.41 1.53 -10.29
N ALA A 230 -8.13 2.15 -11.43
CA ALA A 230 -7.15 1.65 -12.38
C ALA A 230 -5.71 1.67 -11.82
N VAL A 231 -5.36 2.69 -11.01
CA VAL A 231 -4.06 2.76 -10.33
C VAL A 231 -3.97 1.73 -9.21
N ARG A 232 -5.02 1.61 -8.40
CA ARG A 232 -5.10 0.64 -7.29
C ARG A 232 -4.98 -0.80 -7.79
N ARG A 233 -5.58 -1.11 -8.95
CA ARG A 233 -5.53 -2.45 -9.54
C ARG A 233 -4.14 -2.86 -10.02
N GLN A 234 -3.26 -1.92 -10.36
CA GLN A 234 -1.87 -2.27 -10.73
C GLN A 234 -1.11 -2.97 -9.58
N TRP A 235 -1.52 -2.76 -8.33
CA TRP A 235 -0.84 -3.35 -7.16
C TRP A 235 -0.94 -4.87 -7.11
N SER A 236 -2.06 -5.47 -7.53
CA SER A 236 -2.24 -6.94 -7.48
C SER A 236 -1.16 -7.68 -8.28
N ARG A 237 -0.61 -6.98 -9.27
CA ARG A 237 0.41 -7.48 -10.18
C ARG A 237 1.82 -7.55 -9.58
N ILE A 238 2.09 -6.75 -8.55
CA ILE A 238 3.44 -6.58 -7.97
C ILE A 238 3.55 -7.13 -6.54
N VAL A 239 2.44 -7.64 -5.99
CA VAL A 239 2.38 -8.30 -4.69
C VAL A 239 2.75 -9.77 -4.87
N PHE A 240 3.94 -10.14 -4.41
CA PHE A 240 4.44 -11.51 -4.54
C PHE A 240 4.32 -12.22 -3.19
N MET A 241 4.06 -13.53 -3.21
CA MET A 241 4.08 -14.35 -2.01
C MET A 241 5.51 -14.80 -1.71
N GLN A 242 6.08 -14.35 -0.58
CA GLN A 242 7.34 -14.83 -0.04
C GLN A 242 7.06 -15.82 1.09
N THR A 243 7.19 -17.11 0.78
CA THR A 243 6.83 -18.22 1.69
C THR A 243 5.35 -18.15 2.10
N ASN A 244 5.02 -17.41 3.14
CA ASN A 244 3.68 -17.27 3.70
C ASN A 244 3.24 -15.81 3.89
N ARG A 245 3.98 -14.83 3.34
CA ARG A 245 3.66 -13.41 3.47
C ARG A 245 3.79 -12.68 2.14
N GLU A 246 2.87 -11.76 1.90
CA GLU A 246 2.89 -10.86 0.77
C GLU A 246 4.03 -9.84 0.90
N ASP A 247 4.72 -9.54 -0.20
CA ASP A 247 5.82 -8.58 -0.28
C ASP A 247 5.89 -7.90 -1.66
N VAL A 248 6.05 -6.58 -1.66
CA VAL A 248 6.19 -5.78 -2.88
C VAL A 248 7.65 -5.48 -3.22
N GLY A 249 8.54 -5.44 -2.23
CA GLY A 249 9.92 -4.99 -2.43
C GLY A 249 9.97 -3.62 -3.11
N ALA A 250 10.84 -3.47 -4.12
CA ALA A 250 10.96 -2.22 -4.89
C ALA A 250 9.92 -2.07 -6.02
N ARG A 251 9.07 -3.08 -6.26
CA ARG A 251 8.13 -3.10 -7.40
C ARG A 251 7.01 -2.06 -7.29
N PHE A 252 6.79 -1.46 -6.11
CA PHE A 252 5.88 -0.31 -5.98
C PHE A 252 6.26 0.83 -6.93
N LYS A 253 7.55 0.93 -7.27
CA LYS A 253 8.06 1.91 -8.24
C LYS A 253 7.50 1.74 -9.65
N GLU A 254 6.92 0.58 -9.98
CA GLU A 254 6.31 0.31 -11.29
C GLU A 254 4.89 0.88 -11.43
N ILE A 255 4.25 1.28 -10.32
CA ILE A 255 2.88 1.81 -10.34
C ILE A 255 2.85 3.12 -11.14
N ARG A 256 2.02 3.16 -12.18
CA ARG A 256 1.79 4.33 -13.04
C ARG A 256 0.70 5.23 -12.47
N LEU A 257 0.96 6.53 -12.50
CA LEU A 257 0.03 7.59 -12.11
C LEU A 257 -0.32 8.49 -13.31
N PRO A 258 -1.54 9.06 -13.36
CA PRO A 258 -1.80 10.22 -14.19
C PRO A 258 -1.03 11.43 -13.63
N ILE A 259 -0.41 12.20 -14.51
CA ILE A 259 0.38 13.39 -14.16
C ILE A 259 -0.37 14.60 -14.71
N PRO A 260 -0.81 15.53 -13.85
CA PRO A 260 -1.58 16.67 -14.31
C PRO A 260 -0.68 17.60 -15.12
N PRO A 261 -1.22 18.38 -16.08
CA PRO A 261 -0.43 19.34 -16.85
C PRO A 261 0.09 20.49 -15.99
N SER A 262 -0.61 20.82 -14.90
CA SER A 262 -0.25 21.89 -13.98
C SER A 262 -0.69 21.60 -12.55
N ARG A 263 -0.11 22.34 -11.59
CA ARG A 263 -0.49 22.28 -10.17
C ARG A 263 -1.96 22.64 -9.95
N GLN A 264 -2.46 23.64 -10.66
CA GLN A 264 -3.86 24.05 -10.56
C GLN A 264 -4.81 22.92 -10.96
N VAL A 265 -4.54 22.24 -12.08
CA VAL A 265 -5.36 21.09 -12.50
C VAL A 265 -5.28 19.96 -11.47
N GLY A 266 -4.09 19.68 -10.92
CA GLY A 266 -3.96 18.72 -9.83
C GLY A 266 -4.78 19.08 -8.59
N GLU A 267 -4.81 20.36 -8.21
CA GLU A 267 -5.61 20.87 -7.10
C GLU A 267 -7.12 20.72 -7.35
N GLU A 268 -7.58 20.97 -8.59
CA GLU A 268 -8.98 20.82 -8.97
C GLU A 268 -9.46 19.36 -8.87
N TYR A 269 -8.70 18.41 -9.40
CA TYR A 269 -9.04 16.98 -9.33
C TYR A 269 -8.99 16.42 -7.91
N SER A 270 -8.08 16.94 -7.09
CA SER A 270 -7.89 16.51 -5.70
C SER A 270 -8.71 17.30 -4.68
N ARG A 271 -9.54 18.27 -5.12
CA ARG A 271 -10.25 19.21 -4.24
C ARG A 271 -11.03 18.52 -3.14
N ALA A 272 -11.81 17.49 -3.47
CA ALA A 272 -12.62 16.77 -2.48
C ALA A 272 -11.76 16.08 -1.41
N PHE A 273 -10.60 15.52 -1.79
CA PHE A 273 -9.67 14.91 -0.84
C PHE A 273 -9.05 15.98 0.06
N ARG A 274 -8.58 17.07 -0.54
CA ARG A 274 -8.00 18.21 0.17
C ARG A 274 -8.97 18.79 1.20
N GLU A 275 -10.18 19.14 0.78
CA GLU A 275 -11.21 19.72 1.64
C GLU A 275 -11.55 18.78 2.80
N TYR A 276 -11.65 17.48 2.55
CA TYR A 276 -11.91 16.49 3.60
C TYR A 276 -10.83 16.48 4.68
N TYR A 277 -9.55 16.35 4.31
CA TYR A 277 -8.47 16.24 5.29
C TYR A 277 -8.17 17.57 5.98
N LEU A 278 -8.22 18.70 5.26
CA LEU A 278 -8.03 20.03 5.86
C LEU A 278 -9.19 20.39 6.80
N GLY A 279 -10.44 20.14 6.39
CA GLY A 279 -11.61 20.40 7.23
C GLY A 279 -11.65 19.48 8.47
N THR A 280 -11.21 18.23 8.33
CA THR A 280 -11.05 17.32 9.47
C THR A 280 -10.00 17.84 10.45
N GLN A 281 -8.88 18.37 9.95
CA GLN A 281 -7.87 18.99 10.81
C GLN A 281 -8.42 20.21 11.55
N GLU A 282 -9.13 21.10 10.86
CA GLU A 282 -9.71 22.29 11.49
C GLU A 282 -10.73 21.93 12.59
N LEU A 283 -11.56 20.90 12.34
CA LEU A 283 -12.46 20.36 13.36
C LEU A 283 -11.69 19.79 14.56
N ARG A 284 -10.60 19.06 14.30
CA ARG A 284 -9.73 18.49 15.33
C ARG A 284 -9.08 19.58 16.18
N ASP A 285 -8.52 20.61 15.57
CA ASP A 285 -7.84 21.71 16.26
C ASP A 285 -8.79 22.48 17.18
N ARG A 286 -10.01 22.77 16.71
CA ARG A 286 -11.06 23.38 17.54
C ARG A 286 -11.44 22.49 18.73
N PHE A 287 -11.54 21.19 18.51
CA PHE A 287 -11.87 20.26 19.57
C PHE A 287 -10.74 20.13 20.60
N LEU A 288 -9.48 20.05 20.17
CA LEU A 288 -8.31 20.07 21.06
C LEU A 288 -8.23 21.35 21.87
N THR A 289 -8.52 22.51 21.26
CA THR A 289 -8.58 23.80 21.96
C THR A 289 -9.63 23.78 23.07
N TYR A 290 -10.81 23.22 22.81
CA TYR A 290 -11.85 23.05 23.84
C TYR A 290 -11.38 22.13 24.98
N LEU A 291 -10.79 20.97 24.66
CA LEU A 291 -10.31 20.01 25.66
C LEU A 291 -9.19 20.58 26.54
N ALA A 292 -8.34 21.46 25.99
CA ALA A 292 -7.31 22.15 26.76
C ALA A 292 -7.90 23.15 27.78
N ILE A 293 -9.09 23.69 27.51
CA ILE A 293 -9.81 24.60 28.42
C ILE A 293 -10.64 23.80 29.44
N ASP A 294 -11.30 22.73 29.01
CA ASP A 294 -12.17 21.90 29.86
C ASP A 294 -11.51 20.55 30.20
N ASN A 295 -10.71 20.55 31.26
CA ASN A 295 -9.93 19.41 31.73
C ASN A 295 -10.73 18.26 32.37
N LYS A 296 -12.06 18.25 32.23
CA LYS A 296 -12.94 17.20 32.80
C LYS A 296 -13.07 15.98 31.90
N HIS A 297 -12.58 16.06 30.67
CA HIS A 297 -12.75 15.03 29.66
C HIS A 297 -11.53 14.13 29.57
N HIS A 298 -11.76 12.82 29.52
CA HIS A 298 -10.73 11.83 29.19
C HIS A 298 -10.93 11.38 27.74
N VAL A 299 -10.34 12.12 26.80
CA VAL A 299 -10.43 11.82 25.36
C VAL A 299 -9.03 11.64 24.79
N PHE A 300 -8.76 10.47 24.21
CA PHE A 300 -7.51 10.23 23.50
C PHE A 300 -7.63 10.66 22.04
N MET A 301 -7.04 11.80 21.73
CA MET A 301 -7.02 12.34 20.37
C MET A 301 -5.68 12.05 19.69
N SER A 302 -5.21 10.80 19.63
CA SER A 302 -4.13 10.30 18.74
C SER A 302 -3.04 11.31 18.31
N THR A 303 -2.62 12.17 19.22
CA THR A 303 -1.62 13.24 19.06
C THR A 303 -0.69 13.10 20.23
N VAL A 304 0.60 13.23 19.98
CA VAL A 304 1.59 13.29 21.05
C VAL A 304 1.77 14.77 21.37
N SER A 305 1.26 15.23 22.51
CA SER A 305 1.48 16.62 22.93
C SER A 305 2.91 16.78 23.46
N GLU A 306 3.50 17.97 23.39
CA GLU A 306 4.81 18.25 24.02
C GLU A 306 4.79 17.96 25.53
N GLN A 307 3.63 18.10 26.19
CA GLN A 307 3.48 17.76 27.61
C GLN A 307 3.56 16.25 27.89
N ASP A 308 3.17 15.40 26.93
CA ASP A 308 3.33 13.93 27.04
C ASP A 308 4.78 13.48 26.82
N LEU A 309 5.63 14.37 26.30
CA LEU A 309 7.03 14.11 25.98
C LEU A 309 7.99 14.42 27.14
N ASP A 310 7.52 15.17 28.14
CA ASP A 310 8.28 15.64 29.30
C ASP A 310 7.90 14.93 30.61
N GLY A 311 6.95 13.97 30.56
CA GLY A 311 6.65 13.10 31.71
C GLY A 311 7.84 12.19 32.01
N GLU A 312 8.40 12.30 33.22
CA GLU A 312 9.54 11.47 33.66
C GLU A 312 9.25 9.97 33.44
N ASP A 313 9.93 9.37 32.46
CA ASP A 313 10.07 7.92 32.36
C ASP A 313 10.82 7.46 33.62
N VAL A 314 10.09 6.97 34.63
CA VAL A 314 10.69 6.30 35.79
C VAL A 314 11.31 4.98 35.30
N LEU A 315 12.56 5.06 34.86
CA LEU A 315 13.38 3.92 34.53
C LEU A 315 13.67 3.17 35.83
N LEU A 316 12.98 2.04 36.05
CA LEU A 316 13.50 0.99 36.92
C LEU A 316 14.73 0.41 36.22
N SER A 317 15.89 0.84 36.67
CA SER A 317 17.19 0.27 36.31
C SER A 317 17.24 -1.17 36.82
N GLU A 318 17.14 -2.15 35.93
CA GLU A 318 17.76 -3.45 36.15
C GLU A 318 18.89 -3.61 35.12
N GLU A 319 20.07 -3.88 35.66
CA GLU A 319 21.32 -4.07 34.93
C GLU A 319 21.13 -5.15 33.86
N PHE A 320 21.42 -4.79 32.60
CA PHE A 320 21.63 -5.77 31.55
C PHE A 320 23.07 -6.25 31.65
N ASP A 321 23.26 -7.47 32.12
CA ASP A 321 24.49 -8.23 31.89
C ASP A 321 24.63 -8.51 30.39
N ASP A 322 25.79 -8.17 29.84
CA ASP A 322 26.21 -8.46 28.47
C ASP A 322 26.44 -9.97 28.28
N GLU A 323 25.69 -10.61 27.37
CA GLU A 323 26.13 -11.72 26.49
C GLU A 323 25.32 -11.76 25.18
#